data_AF-A0A7K8XEZ7-F1
#
_entry.id   AF-A0A7K8XEZ7-F1
#
_cell.length_a   1.000
_cell.length_b   1.000
_cell.length_c   1.000
_cell.angle_alpha   90.00
_cell.angle_beta   90.00
_cell.angle_gamma   90.00
#
_symmetry.space_group_name_H-M   'P 1'
#
loop_
_entity.id
_entity.type
_entity.pdbx_description
1 polymer ?
#
loop_
_entity_poly.entity_id
_entity_poly.type
_entity_poly.pdbx_seq_one_letter_code
_entity_poly.pdbx_strand_id
1 'polypeptide(L)'
;SPPRALPARPKYRPPLDPAEPAKELVRYANLMYDRRVVRGNTYALRVIPVSTQPSPLEIQRQREAWKRALARKRAKEQMQLRTPEPVEGREHIHVQTELYLEEISDRIIEIDTECQTDAFLDRPPTPFFIPAKTGKDVATQIEEGELFDFDIEVKPILEVLIGKTVEQALLEVMEEEELAQLWARQRAYAELRDAELAEVQRLEEQDRRYREEKERRRLQHMQMLQKQKETTEKIAAHAFAQHYLADLIPSVFNNLRESGFFYDPIERDIETEFLPWLMTEVEETLERKVLGRTVLDSLIRTVVEKRLDAFSPKPQTVAPAEESRPADALQEASETDTADQPLAEKEVTDQPFAEEQPSNHIPFQLDESDQAGTKDLETE
;
A
#
# COMPACT_ATOMS: atom_id res chain seq x y z
N SER A 1 79.65 0.27 48.65
CA SER A 1 80.77 0.80 47.85
C SER A 1 81.10 2.22 48.30
N PRO A 2 82.36 2.67 48.23
CA PRO A 2 82.74 4.01 48.66
C PRO A 2 82.18 5.09 47.71
N PRO A 3 82.00 6.35 48.18
CA PRO A 3 81.56 7.46 47.33
C PRO A 3 82.63 7.78 46.28
N ARG A 4 82.30 7.58 44.99
CA ARG A 4 83.18 7.90 43.87
C ARG A 4 83.02 9.36 43.49
N ALA A 5 84.07 10.16 43.65
CA ALA A 5 84.08 11.55 43.20
C ALA A 5 83.85 11.64 41.67
N LEU A 6 83.06 12.63 41.25
CA LEU A 6 82.84 12.92 39.83
C LEU A 6 84.05 13.69 39.28
N PRO A 7 84.59 13.34 38.09
CA PRO A 7 85.67 14.11 37.48
C PRO A 7 85.18 15.49 37.04
N ALA A 8 86.00 16.51 37.23
CA ALA A 8 85.70 17.86 36.75
C ALA A 8 85.63 17.88 35.21
N ARG A 9 84.61 18.54 34.65
CA ARG A 9 84.51 18.75 33.19
C ARG A 9 85.55 19.79 32.75
N PRO A 10 86.39 19.51 31.72
CA PRO A 10 87.17 20.56 31.06
C PRO A 10 86.23 21.54 30.36
N LYS A 11 86.59 22.84 30.35
CA LYS A 11 85.78 23.90 29.71
C LYS A 11 85.79 23.87 28.18
N TYR A 12 86.79 23.22 27.58
CA TYR A 12 86.95 23.09 26.14
C TYR A 12 87.19 21.62 25.74
N ARG A 13 86.85 21.30 24.49
CA ARG A 13 87.01 19.97 23.90
C ARG A 13 88.43 19.86 23.31
N PRO A 14 89.22 18.82 23.62
CA PRO A 14 90.49 18.61 22.94
C PRO A 14 90.26 18.23 21.47
N PRO A 15 91.27 18.38 20.59
CA PRO A 15 91.28 17.79 19.25
C PRO A 15 91.10 16.27 19.30
N LEU A 16 90.70 15.67 18.17
CA LEU A 16 90.46 14.24 18.06
C LEU A 16 91.61 13.55 17.31
N ASP A 17 92.57 12.99 18.04
CA ASP A 17 93.61 12.16 17.44
C ASP A 17 93.01 10.81 16.97
N PRO A 18 93.33 10.32 15.75
CA PRO A 18 92.62 9.20 15.12
C PRO A 18 93.04 7.80 15.61
N ALA A 19 93.70 7.69 16.78
CA ALA A 19 94.48 6.51 17.17
C ALA A 19 94.12 5.86 18.52
N GLU A 20 92.98 6.20 19.14
CA GLU A 20 92.43 5.44 20.28
C GLU A 20 91.16 4.63 19.90
N PRO A 21 91.01 3.38 20.38
CA PRO A 21 89.77 2.63 20.23
C PRO A 21 88.64 3.25 21.06
N ALA A 22 87.45 3.35 20.46
CA ALA A 22 86.33 4.10 21.01
C ALA A 22 85.81 3.54 22.34
N LYS A 23 86.15 4.21 23.46
CA LYS A 23 85.53 4.01 24.77
C LYS A 23 84.04 4.36 24.67
N GLU A 24 83.16 3.40 24.96
CA GLU A 24 81.71 3.56 24.76
C GLU A 24 81.15 4.79 25.49
N LEU A 25 80.62 5.74 24.72
CA LEU A 25 79.86 6.87 25.24
C LEU A 25 78.55 6.35 25.86
N VAL A 26 78.54 6.21 27.19
CA VAL A 26 77.36 5.85 27.99
C VAL A 26 76.19 6.75 27.60
N ARG A 27 75.26 6.20 26.80
CA ARG A 27 74.09 6.91 26.30
C ARG A 27 73.06 7.03 27.43
N TYR A 28 73.16 8.08 28.23
CA TYR A 28 72.12 8.46 29.19
C TYR A 28 70.79 8.64 28.46
N ALA A 29 69.86 7.71 28.67
CA ALA A 29 68.54 7.75 28.07
C ALA A 29 67.74 8.92 28.67
N ASN A 30 67.42 9.92 27.85
CA ASN A 30 66.62 11.06 28.30
C ASN A 30 65.21 10.60 28.69
N LEU A 31 64.93 10.57 30.00
CA LEU A 31 63.63 10.28 30.61
C LEU A 31 62.50 11.21 30.13
N MET A 32 62.83 12.28 29.42
CA MET A 32 61.91 13.18 28.69
C MET A 32 61.32 12.57 27.41
N TYR A 33 61.92 11.50 26.87
CA TYR A 33 61.46 10.83 25.63
C TYR A 33 61.11 9.35 25.81
N ASP A 34 61.38 8.75 26.96
CA ASP A 34 60.91 7.39 27.27
C ASP A 34 59.38 7.32 27.20
N ARG A 35 58.85 6.28 26.54
CA ARG A 35 57.41 6.02 26.40
C ARG A 35 56.81 5.32 27.64
N ARG A 36 57.65 4.78 28.53
CA ARG A 36 57.23 4.17 29.81
C ARG A 36 56.94 5.20 30.90
N VAL A 37 57.58 6.38 30.82
CA VAL A 37 57.38 7.48 31.78
C VAL A 37 56.14 8.29 31.38
N VAL A 38 55.02 8.02 32.05
CA VAL A 38 53.77 8.76 31.85
C VAL A 38 53.89 10.15 32.48
N ARG A 39 53.86 11.20 31.65
CA ARG A 39 53.96 12.61 32.08
C ARG A 39 52.57 13.25 32.01
N GLY A 40 51.86 13.27 33.14
CA GLY A 40 50.50 13.82 33.24
C GLY A 40 49.73 13.24 34.43
N ASN A 41 48.49 13.71 34.64
CA ASN A 41 47.62 13.21 35.71
C ASN A 41 47.13 11.78 35.38
N THR A 42 47.37 10.84 36.29
CA THR A 42 47.01 9.42 36.15
C THR A 42 45.53 9.12 36.40
N TYR A 43 44.76 10.04 36.99
CA TYR A 43 43.32 9.86 37.28
C TYR A 43 42.41 10.01 36.05
N ALA A 44 42.92 10.48 34.91
CA ALA A 44 42.18 10.47 33.65
C ALA A 44 42.10 9.02 33.12
N LEU A 45 41.03 8.31 33.49
CA LEU A 45 40.76 6.94 33.05
C LEU A 45 40.90 6.83 31.53
N ARG A 46 41.90 6.06 31.08
CA ARG A 46 41.98 5.59 29.70
C ARG A 46 40.84 4.59 29.47
N VAL A 47 39.70 5.09 29.02
CA VAL A 47 38.66 4.25 28.41
C VAL A 47 39.29 3.60 27.19
N ILE A 48 39.64 2.32 27.30
CA ILE A 48 40.10 1.52 26.18
C ILE A 48 38.86 1.30 25.30
N PRO A 49 38.82 1.78 24.05
CA PRO A 49 37.66 1.59 23.20
C PRO A 49 37.53 0.11 22.85
N VAL A 50 36.43 -0.52 23.25
CA VAL A 50 36.10 -1.91 22.91
C VAL A 50 35.53 -1.97 21.48
N SER A 51 36.33 -1.49 20.53
CA SER A 51 36.19 -1.72 19.08
C SER A 51 37.48 -1.30 18.39
N THR A 52 38.21 -2.25 17.80
CA THR A 52 39.46 -1.99 17.08
C THR A 52 39.21 -1.64 15.62
N GLN A 53 38.40 -0.61 15.38
CA GLN A 53 38.30 0.07 14.09
C GLN A 53 38.27 1.60 14.32
N PRO A 54 39.33 2.35 13.98
CA PRO A 54 39.29 3.81 14.06
C PRO A 54 38.27 4.36 13.08
N SER A 55 37.54 5.41 13.45
CA SER A 55 36.49 5.94 12.58
C SER A 55 37.09 6.46 11.25
N PRO A 56 36.36 6.38 10.12
CA PRO A 56 36.88 6.85 8.82
C PRO A 56 37.36 8.31 8.87
N LEU A 57 36.69 9.15 9.66
CA LEU A 57 37.05 10.54 9.92
C LEU A 57 38.38 10.70 10.67
N GLU A 58 38.70 9.81 11.61
CA GLU A 58 40.01 9.82 12.29
C GLU A 58 41.13 9.32 11.39
N ILE A 59 40.87 8.29 10.56
CA ILE A 59 41.84 7.83 9.54
C ILE A 59 42.12 8.97 8.55
N GLN A 60 41.08 9.68 8.10
CA GLN A 60 41.21 10.83 7.21
C GLN A 60 42.00 11.98 7.88
N ARG A 61 41.66 12.36 9.11
CA ARG A 61 42.36 13.39 9.89
C ARG A 61 43.84 13.02 10.13
N GLN A 62 44.16 11.74 10.35
CA GLN A 62 45.55 11.28 10.46
C GLN A 62 46.29 11.34 9.12
N ARG A 63 45.65 10.95 8.00
CA ARG A 63 46.21 11.08 6.64
C ARG A 63 46.45 12.54 6.26
N GLU A 64 45.55 13.46 6.63
CA GLU A 64 45.73 14.91 6.44
C GLU A 64 46.86 15.48 7.30
N ALA A 65 46.93 15.11 8.58
CA ALA A 65 48.04 15.51 9.46
C ALA A 65 49.39 15.03 8.93
N TRP A 66 49.46 13.80 8.42
CA TRP A 66 50.66 13.24 7.79
C TRP A 66 51.02 13.97 6.49
N LYS A 67 50.05 14.21 5.58
CA LYS A 67 50.25 15.04 4.37
C LYS A 67 50.75 16.45 4.72
N ARG A 68 50.17 17.10 5.73
CA ARG A 68 50.57 18.46 6.18
C ARG A 68 51.96 18.47 6.81
N ALA A 69 52.34 17.42 7.55
CA ALA A 69 53.70 17.25 8.08
C ALA A 69 54.73 17.02 6.96
N LEU A 70 54.41 16.17 5.98
CA LEU A 70 55.26 15.91 4.81
C LEU A 70 55.45 17.16 3.95
N ALA A 71 54.37 17.91 3.69
CA ALA A 71 54.42 19.20 2.99
C ALA A 71 55.27 20.22 3.75
N ARG A 72 55.14 20.32 5.09
CA ARG A 72 55.97 21.20 5.93
C ARG A 72 57.44 20.77 5.96
N LYS A 73 57.74 19.48 5.81
CA LYS A 73 59.12 18.98 5.65
C LYS A 73 59.69 19.41 4.29
N ARG A 74 58.99 19.15 3.19
CA ARG A 74 59.40 19.57 1.84
C ARG A 74 59.56 21.09 1.70
N ALA A 75 58.65 21.88 2.26
CA ALA A 75 58.76 23.34 2.26
C ALA A 75 59.98 23.82 3.06
N LYS A 76 60.35 23.15 4.17
CA LYS A 76 61.58 23.45 4.90
C LYS A 76 62.84 23.05 4.11
N GLU A 77 62.79 21.94 3.40
CA GLU A 77 63.88 21.46 2.53
C GLU A 77 64.09 22.39 1.32
N GLN A 78 63.02 22.98 0.77
CA GLN A 78 63.08 23.98 -0.30
C GLN A 78 63.50 25.37 0.17
N MET A 79 63.14 25.76 1.42
CA MET A 79 63.52 27.06 1.99
C MET A 79 64.97 27.10 2.49
N GLN A 80 65.64 25.96 2.61
CA GLN A 80 67.07 25.91 2.89
C GLN A 80 67.87 26.11 1.59
N LEU A 81 68.46 27.31 1.44
CA LEU A 81 69.49 27.57 0.44
C LEU A 81 70.66 26.61 0.68
N ARG A 82 70.72 25.55 -0.13
CA ARG A 82 71.64 24.42 0.06
C ARG A 82 73.01 24.78 -0.49
N THR A 83 73.98 25.01 0.39
CA THR A 83 75.40 24.90 0.04
C THR A 83 75.63 23.54 -0.63
N PRO A 84 76.33 23.44 -1.78
CA PRO A 84 76.58 22.16 -2.44
C PRO A 84 77.31 21.19 -1.49
N GLU A 85 77.11 19.90 -1.71
CA GLU A 85 77.69 18.87 -0.85
C GLU A 85 79.21 18.77 -1.06
N PRO A 86 79.99 18.39 -0.02
CA PRO A 86 81.43 18.30 -0.14
C PRO A 86 81.85 17.24 -1.17
N VAL A 87 82.83 17.59 -1.99
CA VAL A 87 83.50 16.63 -2.89
C VAL A 87 84.17 15.55 -2.04
N GLU A 88 84.03 14.28 -2.44
CA GLU A 88 84.54 13.14 -1.68
C GLU A 88 86.01 13.31 -1.29
N GLY A 89 86.32 13.04 -0.02
CA GLY A 89 87.65 13.26 0.56
C GLY A 89 87.95 14.68 1.04
N ARG A 90 86.98 15.60 1.07
CA ARG A 90 87.11 16.94 1.67
C ARG A 90 85.95 17.28 2.61
N GLU A 91 86.26 17.95 3.72
CA GLU A 91 85.24 18.48 4.65
C GLU A 91 85.03 19.99 4.42
N HIS A 92 83.79 20.47 4.53
CA HIS A 92 83.48 21.89 4.46
C HIS A 92 83.66 22.58 5.82
N ILE A 93 84.68 23.42 5.92
CA ILE A 93 84.96 24.26 7.09
C ILE A 93 84.19 25.58 6.96
N HIS A 94 83.52 26.01 8.02
CA HIS A 94 82.79 27.28 8.04
C HIS A 94 83.76 28.45 8.25
N VAL A 95 84.00 29.23 7.18
CA VAL A 95 84.81 30.45 7.20
C VAL A 95 83.91 31.64 7.58
N GLN A 96 84.43 32.59 8.36
CA GLN A 96 83.72 33.83 8.65
C GLN A 96 83.63 34.71 7.39
N THR A 97 82.48 34.68 6.72
CA THR A 97 82.16 35.52 5.55
C THR A 97 81.30 36.74 5.91
N GLU A 98 81.21 37.06 7.21
CA GLU A 98 80.57 38.28 7.71
C GLU A 98 81.52 39.47 7.55
N LEU A 99 80.98 40.67 7.28
CA LEU A 99 81.77 41.87 7.04
C LEU A 99 82.41 42.37 8.35
N TYR A 100 83.65 41.98 8.60
CA TYR A 100 84.35 42.24 9.87
C TYR A 100 85.09 43.60 9.94
N LEU A 101 85.05 44.39 8.87
CA LEU A 101 85.74 45.68 8.77
C LEU A 101 84.73 46.83 8.89
N GLU A 102 84.97 47.73 9.85
CA GLU A 102 84.25 49.00 9.97
C GLU A 102 84.87 50.05 9.04
N GLU A 103 84.02 50.84 8.38
CA GLU A 103 84.46 51.88 7.43
C GLU A 103 84.82 53.16 8.19
N ILE A 104 86.12 53.46 8.28
CA ILE A 104 86.64 54.66 8.96
C ILE A 104 86.37 55.88 8.08
N SER A 105 85.30 56.62 8.38
CA SER A 105 84.79 57.75 7.59
C SER A 105 85.50 59.09 7.84
N ASP A 106 86.72 59.06 8.38
CA ASP A 106 87.49 60.26 8.74
C ASP A 106 88.35 60.72 7.54
N ARG A 107 88.23 62.01 7.17
CA ARG A 107 88.90 62.55 5.98
C ARG A 107 90.29 63.08 6.32
N ILE A 108 91.31 62.48 5.70
CA ILE A 108 92.69 62.97 5.78
C ILE A 108 92.73 64.40 5.20
N ILE A 109 93.44 65.30 5.88
CA ILE A 109 93.62 66.69 5.43
C ILE A 109 94.64 66.69 4.29
N GLU A 110 94.17 67.02 3.08
CA GLU A 110 95.02 67.25 1.91
C GLU A 110 95.77 68.59 2.09
N ILE A 111 97.04 68.62 1.67
CA ILE A 111 97.90 69.81 1.75
C ILE A 111 98.42 70.12 0.35
N ASP A 112 97.92 71.19 -0.26
CA ASP A 112 98.39 71.64 -1.56
C ASP A 112 99.85 72.08 -1.51
N THR A 113 100.64 71.61 -2.48
CA THR A 113 102.03 72.04 -2.68
C THR A 113 102.22 72.50 -4.12
N GLU A 114 102.21 73.82 -4.31
CA GLU A 114 102.35 74.45 -5.62
C GLU A 114 103.76 74.25 -6.19
N CYS A 115 103.86 73.77 -7.44
CA CYS A 115 105.11 73.61 -8.17
C CYS A 115 105.00 74.28 -9.54
N GLN A 116 105.78 75.34 -9.74
CA GLN A 116 105.79 76.13 -10.97
C GLN A 116 106.39 75.31 -12.14
N THR A 117 105.58 75.04 -13.17
CA THR A 117 106.03 74.45 -14.44
C THR A 117 105.47 75.20 -15.65
N ASP A 118 106.12 75.02 -16.80
CA ASP A 118 106.03 75.91 -17.96
C ASP A 118 104.74 75.74 -18.80
N ALA A 119 104.44 76.72 -19.65
CA ALA A 119 103.23 76.77 -20.46
C ALA A 119 103.26 75.68 -21.57
N PHE A 120 102.40 74.67 -21.44
CA PHE A 120 102.24 73.62 -22.44
C PHE A 120 101.75 74.17 -23.78
N LEU A 121 102.49 73.86 -24.85
CA LEU A 121 102.01 73.91 -26.23
C LEU A 121 101.58 72.50 -26.66
N ASP A 122 100.42 72.37 -27.31
CA ASP A 122 99.89 71.08 -27.73
C ASP A 122 100.82 70.37 -28.72
N ARG A 123 101.41 69.28 -28.25
CA ARG A 123 102.18 68.35 -29.08
C ARG A 123 101.20 67.56 -29.96
N PRO A 124 101.37 67.50 -31.29
CA PRO A 124 100.52 66.68 -32.14
C PRO A 124 100.59 65.21 -31.69
N PRO A 125 99.47 64.47 -31.71
CA PRO A 125 99.42 63.10 -31.19
C PRO A 125 100.43 62.23 -31.95
N THR A 126 101.30 61.55 -31.19
CA THR A 126 102.29 60.64 -31.79
C THR A 126 101.57 59.52 -32.54
N PRO A 127 101.95 59.20 -33.79
CA PRO A 127 101.31 58.15 -34.55
C PRO A 127 101.43 56.81 -33.82
N PHE A 128 100.32 56.07 -33.73
CA PHE A 128 100.29 54.78 -33.05
C PHE A 128 101.26 53.81 -33.71
N PHE A 129 102.24 53.33 -32.94
CA PHE A 129 103.15 52.28 -33.38
C PHE A 129 102.40 50.95 -33.43
N ILE A 130 102.05 50.50 -34.64
CA ILE A 130 101.51 49.17 -34.88
C ILE A 130 102.70 48.25 -35.20
N PRO A 131 103.10 47.33 -34.31
CA PRO A 131 104.14 46.36 -34.62
C PRO A 131 103.70 45.44 -35.77
N ALA A 132 104.61 45.11 -36.67
CA ALA A 132 104.36 44.12 -37.71
C ALA A 132 104.08 42.75 -37.06
N LYS A 133 103.00 42.08 -37.48
CA LYS A 133 102.65 40.72 -37.00
C LYS A 133 103.81 39.75 -37.26
N THR A 134 104.46 39.29 -36.19
CA THR A 134 105.53 38.28 -36.24
C THR A 134 105.03 36.93 -35.75
N GLY A 135 104.31 36.23 -36.63
CA GLY A 135 103.78 34.89 -36.40
C GLY A 135 103.29 34.25 -37.70
N LYS A 136 102.88 32.99 -37.64
CA LYS A 136 102.07 32.36 -38.70
C LYS A 136 100.64 32.29 -38.20
N ASP A 137 99.75 33.11 -38.77
CA ASP A 137 98.33 33.04 -38.48
C ASP A 137 97.80 31.69 -39.01
N VAL A 138 97.22 30.88 -38.13
CA VAL A 138 96.59 29.59 -38.45
C VAL A 138 95.16 29.64 -37.92
N ALA A 139 94.19 29.40 -38.79
CA ALA A 139 92.80 29.21 -38.41
C ALA A 139 92.49 27.71 -38.33
N THR A 140 91.90 27.28 -37.22
CA THR A 140 91.29 25.95 -37.06
C THR A 140 89.79 26.15 -36.94
N GLN A 141 89.06 25.78 -38.00
CA GLN A 141 87.60 25.71 -38.01
C GLN A 141 87.19 24.25 -37.81
N ILE A 142 86.07 24.03 -37.12
CA ILE A 142 85.40 22.73 -37.06
C ILE A 142 84.24 22.77 -38.05
N GLU A 143 84.16 21.79 -38.94
CA GLU A 143 83.14 21.77 -40.00
C GLU A 143 81.84 21.09 -39.55
N GLU A 144 80.73 21.36 -40.25
CA GLU A 144 79.42 20.81 -39.92
C GLU A 144 79.43 19.26 -39.98
N GLY A 145 79.25 18.63 -38.81
CA GLY A 145 79.25 17.17 -38.64
C GLY A 145 80.55 16.56 -38.09
N GLU A 146 81.65 17.32 -37.99
CA GLU A 146 82.95 16.79 -37.52
C GLU A 146 82.95 16.29 -36.06
N LEU A 147 82.07 16.83 -35.23
CA LEU A 147 81.88 16.44 -33.82
C LEU A 147 80.64 15.56 -33.56
N PHE A 148 79.94 15.09 -34.59
CA PHE A 148 78.68 14.37 -34.42
C PHE A 148 78.89 12.89 -34.04
N ASP A 149 78.56 12.53 -32.80
CA ASP A 149 78.48 11.14 -32.34
C ASP A 149 77.01 10.65 -32.39
N PHE A 150 76.70 9.84 -33.41
CA PHE A 150 75.38 9.24 -33.59
C PHE A 150 74.92 8.45 -32.36
N ASP A 151 75.81 7.69 -31.72
CA ASP A 151 75.45 6.84 -30.60
C ASP A 151 75.09 7.66 -29.36
N ILE A 152 75.56 8.92 -29.24
CA ILE A 152 75.13 9.85 -28.19
C ILE A 152 73.82 10.54 -28.58
N GLU A 153 73.75 11.15 -29.76
CA GLU A 153 72.63 12.01 -30.15
C GLU A 153 71.33 11.24 -30.46
N VAL A 154 71.41 9.95 -30.84
CA VAL A 154 70.22 9.11 -31.07
C VAL A 154 69.51 8.72 -29.77
N LYS A 155 70.21 8.67 -28.63
CA LYS A 155 69.67 8.20 -27.34
C LYS A 155 68.40 8.93 -26.89
N PRO A 156 68.34 10.28 -26.79
CA PRO A 156 67.13 10.98 -26.36
C PRO A 156 65.95 10.80 -27.33
N ILE A 157 66.22 10.68 -28.64
CA ILE A 157 65.18 10.43 -29.65
C ILE A 157 64.58 9.03 -29.43
N LEU A 158 65.45 8.03 -29.26
CA LEU A 158 65.06 6.63 -29.10
C LEU A 158 64.40 6.36 -27.73
N GLU A 159 64.83 7.04 -26.67
CA GLU A 159 64.19 7.03 -25.34
C GLU A 159 62.75 7.59 -25.41
N VAL A 160 62.56 8.74 -26.07
CA VAL A 160 61.22 9.35 -26.23
C VAL A 160 60.31 8.51 -27.12
N LEU A 161 60.84 7.87 -28.18
CA LEU A 161 60.08 6.97 -29.03
C LEU A 161 59.64 5.70 -28.29
N ILE A 162 60.57 5.00 -27.63
CA ILE A 162 60.24 3.79 -26.87
C ILE A 162 59.30 4.13 -25.72
N GLY A 163 59.59 5.18 -24.94
CA GLY A 163 58.72 5.64 -23.85
C GLY A 163 57.28 5.87 -24.30
N LYS A 164 57.08 6.65 -25.36
CA LYS A 164 55.73 6.91 -25.91
C LYS A 164 55.04 5.67 -26.45
N THR A 165 55.75 4.79 -27.19
CA THR A 165 55.13 3.57 -27.73
C THR A 165 54.71 2.59 -26.63
N VAL A 166 55.49 2.49 -25.55
CA VAL A 166 55.16 1.65 -24.39
C VAL A 166 54.04 2.28 -23.54
N GLU A 167 54.05 3.60 -23.34
CA GLU A 167 52.98 4.33 -22.64
C GLU A 167 51.65 4.24 -23.38
N GLN A 168 51.64 4.45 -24.70
CA GLN A 168 50.46 4.31 -25.54
C GLN A 168 49.92 2.87 -25.53
N ALA A 169 50.77 1.86 -25.77
CA ALA A 169 50.33 0.47 -25.77
C ALA A 169 49.80 0.00 -24.40
N LEU A 170 50.35 0.52 -23.30
CA LEU A 170 49.83 0.21 -21.96
C LEU A 170 48.45 0.83 -21.73
N LEU A 171 48.22 2.07 -22.17
CA LEU A 171 46.91 2.73 -22.09
C LEU A 171 45.87 2.01 -22.96
N GLU A 172 46.20 1.69 -24.20
CA GLU A 172 45.32 0.96 -25.13
C GLU A 172 44.88 -0.40 -24.55
N VAL A 173 45.82 -1.20 -24.01
CA VAL A 173 45.50 -2.49 -23.38
C VAL A 173 44.65 -2.32 -22.11
N MET A 174 44.89 -1.28 -21.30
CA MET A 174 44.06 -1.00 -20.13
C MET A 174 42.62 -0.60 -20.52
N GLU A 175 42.45 0.21 -21.57
CA GLU A 175 41.12 0.57 -22.09
C GLU A 175 40.38 -0.64 -22.67
N GLU A 176 41.08 -1.54 -23.39
CA GLU A 176 40.50 -2.80 -23.87
C GLU A 176 40.05 -3.72 -22.71
N GLU A 177 40.86 -3.88 -21.66
CA GLU A 177 40.50 -4.69 -20.49
C GLU A 177 39.31 -4.09 -19.71
N GLU A 178 39.24 -2.76 -19.55
CA GLU A 178 38.11 -2.10 -18.89
C GLU A 178 36.82 -2.24 -19.71
N LEU A 179 36.87 -2.04 -21.04
CA LEU A 179 35.71 -2.23 -21.94
C LEU A 179 35.22 -3.69 -21.93
N ALA A 180 36.14 -4.66 -21.96
CA ALA A 180 35.80 -6.07 -21.87
C ALA A 180 35.08 -6.43 -20.55
N GLN A 181 35.56 -5.89 -19.43
CA GLN A 181 34.93 -6.05 -18.11
C GLN A 181 33.54 -5.39 -18.04
N LEU A 182 33.38 -4.18 -18.60
CA LEU A 182 32.10 -3.49 -18.67
C LEU A 182 31.07 -4.27 -19.50
N TRP A 183 31.46 -4.78 -20.67
CA TRP A 183 30.57 -5.62 -21.50
C TRP A 183 30.24 -6.96 -20.83
N ALA A 184 31.19 -7.62 -20.18
CA ALA A 184 30.93 -8.85 -19.41
C ALA A 184 29.90 -8.59 -18.30
N ARG A 185 30.04 -7.48 -17.57
CA ARG A 185 29.09 -7.06 -16.54
C ARG A 185 27.71 -6.69 -17.09
N GLN A 186 27.64 -6.04 -18.26
CA GLN A 186 26.38 -5.71 -18.92
C GLN A 186 25.63 -6.98 -19.37
N ARG A 187 26.32 -7.97 -19.95
CA ARG A 187 25.72 -9.26 -20.34
C ARG A 187 25.18 -10.02 -19.12
N ALA A 188 25.99 -10.19 -18.08
CA ALA A 188 25.55 -10.85 -16.85
C ALA A 188 24.36 -10.15 -16.16
N TYR A 189 24.26 -8.83 -16.26
CA TYR A 189 23.10 -8.08 -15.76
C TYR A 189 21.85 -8.26 -16.65
N ALA A 190 22.00 -8.30 -17.97
CA ALA A 190 20.91 -8.59 -18.89
C ALA A 190 20.37 -10.02 -18.69
N GLU A 191 21.27 -11.02 -18.64
CA GLU A 191 20.93 -12.42 -18.36
C GLU A 191 20.15 -12.59 -17.05
N LEU A 192 20.56 -11.88 -15.98
CA LEU A 192 19.84 -11.87 -14.71
C LEU A 192 18.46 -11.22 -14.83
N ARG A 193 18.39 -10.03 -15.44
CA ARG A 193 17.15 -9.26 -15.61
C ARG A 193 16.12 -10.00 -16.47
N ASP A 194 16.56 -10.69 -17.51
CA ASP A 194 15.67 -11.42 -18.41
C ASP A 194 15.17 -12.72 -17.75
N ALA A 195 15.98 -13.34 -16.88
CA ALA A 195 15.55 -14.45 -16.02
C ALA A 195 14.55 -14.00 -14.94
N GLU A 196 14.79 -12.86 -14.28
CA GLU A 196 13.86 -12.24 -13.32
C GLU A 196 12.52 -11.91 -14.00
N LEU A 197 12.54 -11.32 -15.19
CA LEU A 197 11.36 -10.99 -15.99
C LEU A 197 10.56 -12.23 -16.37
N ALA A 198 11.23 -13.32 -16.77
CA ALA A 198 10.58 -14.59 -17.09
C ALA A 198 9.95 -15.25 -15.84
N GLU A 199 10.56 -15.15 -14.66
CA GLU A 199 9.95 -15.63 -13.41
C GLU A 199 8.74 -14.78 -13.01
N VAL A 200 8.80 -13.45 -13.13
CA VAL A 200 7.67 -12.55 -12.88
C VAL A 200 6.49 -12.90 -13.79
N GLN A 201 6.69 -13.03 -15.10
CA GLN A 201 5.63 -13.41 -16.04
C GLN A 201 5.00 -14.78 -15.68
N ARG A 202 5.82 -15.77 -15.32
CA ARG A 202 5.36 -17.10 -14.88
C ARG A 202 4.49 -17.00 -13.62
N LEU A 203 4.87 -16.14 -12.66
CA LEU A 203 4.10 -15.92 -11.43
C LEU A 203 2.80 -15.15 -11.69
N GLU A 204 2.84 -14.09 -12.51
CA GLU A 204 1.65 -13.33 -12.91
C GLU A 204 0.60 -14.20 -13.63
N GLU A 205 1.03 -15.13 -14.48
CA GLU A 205 0.13 -16.11 -15.10
C GLU A 205 -0.51 -17.07 -14.10
N GLN A 206 0.27 -17.58 -13.14
CA GLN A 206 -0.25 -18.45 -12.08
C GLN A 206 -1.26 -17.70 -11.22
N ASP A 207 -0.94 -16.47 -10.85
CA ASP A 207 -1.79 -15.62 -10.02
C ASP A 207 -3.06 -15.19 -10.77
N ARG A 208 -2.99 -14.92 -12.09
CA ARG A 208 -4.17 -14.69 -12.94
C ARG A 208 -5.11 -15.89 -12.92
N ARG A 209 -4.59 -17.11 -13.17
CA ARG A 209 -5.38 -18.36 -13.15
C ARG A 209 -6.02 -18.60 -11.77
N TYR A 210 -5.28 -18.33 -10.69
CA TYR A 210 -5.79 -18.47 -9.31
C TYR A 210 -6.86 -17.43 -8.96
N ARG A 211 -6.69 -16.17 -9.38
CA ARG A 211 -7.73 -15.13 -9.27
C ARG A 211 -9.00 -15.59 -10.02
N GLU A 212 -8.88 -15.96 -11.30
CA GLU A 212 -10.01 -16.44 -12.11
C GLU A 212 -10.76 -17.60 -11.44
N GLU A 213 -10.06 -18.62 -10.92
CA GLU A 213 -10.74 -19.73 -10.22
C GLU A 213 -11.41 -19.24 -8.93
N LYS A 214 -10.70 -18.46 -8.11
CA LYS A 214 -11.22 -17.92 -6.84
C LYS A 214 -12.49 -17.10 -7.03
N GLU A 215 -12.61 -16.36 -8.13
CA GLU A 215 -13.83 -15.62 -8.46
C GLU A 215 -14.96 -16.53 -8.95
N ARG A 216 -14.67 -17.53 -9.80
CA ARG A 216 -15.65 -18.56 -10.19
C ARG A 216 -16.19 -19.30 -8.96
N ARG A 217 -15.33 -19.67 -8.00
CA ARG A 217 -15.72 -20.29 -6.71
C ARG A 217 -16.57 -19.34 -5.85
N ARG A 218 -16.21 -18.05 -5.77
CA ARG A 218 -16.97 -17.02 -5.05
C ARG A 218 -18.39 -16.89 -5.60
N LEU A 219 -18.54 -16.82 -6.93
CA LEU A 219 -19.83 -16.72 -7.61
C LEU A 219 -20.69 -17.98 -7.38
N GLN A 220 -20.11 -19.18 -7.55
CA GLN A 220 -20.79 -20.44 -7.26
C GLN A 220 -21.28 -20.52 -5.81
N HIS A 221 -20.46 -20.12 -4.84
CA HIS A 221 -20.83 -20.14 -3.43
C HIS A 221 -21.92 -19.10 -3.10
N MET A 222 -21.90 -17.91 -3.72
CA MET A 222 -22.96 -16.91 -3.55
C MET A 222 -24.30 -17.39 -4.12
N GLN A 223 -24.31 -18.00 -5.31
CA GLN A 223 -25.52 -18.61 -5.89
C GLN A 223 -26.05 -19.77 -5.04
N MET A 224 -25.16 -20.58 -4.47
CA MET A 224 -25.54 -21.63 -3.51
C MET A 224 -26.18 -21.04 -2.25
N LEU A 225 -25.59 -19.99 -1.67
CA LEU A 225 -26.12 -19.30 -0.48
C LEU A 225 -27.47 -18.63 -0.74
N GLN A 226 -27.67 -18.03 -1.92
CA GLN A 226 -28.97 -17.47 -2.33
C GLN A 226 -30.05 -18.57 -2.38
N LYS A 227 -29.77 -19.68 -3.08
CA LYS A 227 -30.70 -20.82 -3.17
C LYS A 227 -30.95 -21.46 -1.80
N GLN A 228 -29.94 -21.55 -0.94
CA GLN A 228 -30.11 -22.03 0.43
C GLN A 228 -31.07 -21.14 1.22
N LYS A 229 -30.89 -19.80 1.20
CA LYS A 229 -31.81 -18.85 1.85
C LYS A 229 -33.23 -19.04 1.36
N GLU A 230 -33.45 -19.01 0.05
CA GLU A 230 -34.76 -19.27 -0.55
C GLU A 230 -35.38 -20.59 -0.08
N THR A 231 -34.60 -21.69 -0.03
CA THR A 231 -35.12 -22.97 0.45
C THR A 231 -35.45 -22.96 1.93
N THR A 232 -34.64 -22.31 2.78
CA THR A 232 -34.93 -22.17 4.21
C THR A 232 -36.15 -21.29 4.46
N GLU A 233 -36.35 -20.23 3.68
CA GLU A 233 -37.52 -19.36 3.75
C GLU A 233 -38.78 -20.10 3.29
N LYS A 234 -38.72 -20.86 2.19
CA LYS A 234 -39.82 -21.70 1.70
C LYS A 234 -40.19 -22.81 2.70
N ILE A 235 -39.21 -23.45 3.34
CA ILE A 235 -39.43 -24.46 4.39
C ILE A 235 -40.03 -23.82 5.65
N ALA A 236 -39.52 -22.67 6.09
CA ALA A 236 -40.04 -21.94 7.24
C ALA A 236 -41.48 -21.46 7.04
N ALA A 237 -41.79 -20.91 5.86
CA ALA A 237 -43.15 -20.51 5.48
C ALA A 237 -44.10 -21.71 5.41
N HIS A 238 -43.64 -22.86 4.90
CA HIS A 238 -44.45 -24.07 4.87
C HIS A 238 -44.72 -24.62 6.28
N ALA A 239 -43.71 -24.68 7.14
CA ALA A 239 -43.87 -25.10 8.54
C ALA A 239 -44.79 -24.13 9.32
N PHE A 240 -44.63 -22.82 9.13
CA PHE A 240 -45.52 -21.81 9.71
C PHE A 240 -46.97 -22.00 9.26
N ALA A 241 -47.20 -22.22 7.95
CA ALA A 241 -48.54 -22.48 7.41
C ALA A 241 -49.14 -23.79 7.96
N GLN A 242 -48.35 -24.86 8.09
CA GLN A 242 -48.80 -26.11 8.71
C GLN A 242 -49.24 -25.89 10.17
N HIS A 243 -48.41 -25.25 10.99
CA HIS A 243 -48.75 -24.98 12.40
C HIS A 243 -49.97 -24.07 12.53
N TYR A 244 -50.02 -22.98 11.76
CA TYR A 244 -51.15 -22.04 11.79
C TYR A 244 -52.47 -22.69 11.37
N LEU A 245 -52.47 -23.53 10.32
CA LEU A 245 -53.67 -24.26 9.88
C LEU A 245 -54.07 -25.36 10.87
N ALA A 246 -53.10 -26.03 11.52
CA ALA A 246 -53.38 -27.06 12.51
C ALA A 246 -54.14 -26.54 13.74
N ASP A 247 -53.88 -25.31 14.17
CA ASP A 247 -54.60 -24.65 15.27
C ASP A 247 -55.87 -23.93 14.79
N LEU A 248 -55.83 -23.30 13.61
CA LEU A 248 -56.97 -22.55 13.07
C LEU A 248 -58.16 -23.45 12.72
N ILE A 249 -57.92 -24.63 12.11
CA ILE A 249 -58.99 -25.52 11.66
C ILE A 249 -59.87 -25.99 12.84
N PRO A 250 -59.34 -26.61 13.92
CA PRO A 250 -60.14 -26.96 15.10
C PRO A 250 -60.83 -25.75 15.74
N SER A 251 -60.15 -24.60 15.82
CA SER A 251 -60.72 -23.37 16.36
C SER A 251 -61.96 -22.91 15.58
N VAL A 252 -61.86 -22.82 14.25
CA VAL A 252 -62.98 -22.40 13.39
C VAL A 252 -64.12 -23.43 13.39
N PHE A 253 -63.81 -24.72 13.35
CA PHE A 253 -64.83 -25.77 13.44
C PHE A 253 -65.56 -25.77 14.79
N ASN A 254 -64.87 -25.53 15.91
CA ASN A 254 -65.50 -25.39 17.22
C ASN A 254 -66.38 -24.14 17.28
N ASN A 255 -65.91 -22.98 16.82
CA ASN A 255 -66.71 -21.75 16.77
C ASN A 255 -67.96 -21.90 15.89
N LEU A 256 -67.87 -22.59 14.75
CA LEU A 256 -69.02 -22.91 13.89
C LEU A 256 -70.01 -23.90 14.55
N ARG A 257 -69.51 -24.82 15.38
CA ARG A 257 -70.36 -25.74 16.15
C ARG A 257 -71.07 -25.03 17.31
N GLU A 258 -70.34 -24.19 18.05
CA GLU A 258 -70.87 -23.39 19.16
C GLU A 258 -71.88 -22.32 18.70
N SER A 259 -71.71 -21.78 17.48
CA SER A 259 -72.69 -20.89 16.83
C SER A 259 -73.85 -21.63 16.12
N GLY A 260 -73.92 -22.96 16.22
CA GLY A 260 -75.06 -23.75 15.73
C GLY A 260 -75.13 -23.94 14.21
N PHE A 261 -74.06 -23.62 13.45
CA PHE A 261 -74.00 -23.86 12.01
C PHE A 261 -73.90 -25.35 11.66
N PHE A 262 -73.32 -26.17 12.54
CA PHE A 262 -73.35 -27.63 12.45
C PHE A 262 -74.47 -28.20 13.33
N TYR A 263 -75.58 -28.59 12.71
CA TYR A 263 -76.69 -29.32 13.31
C TYR A 263 -76.74 -30.76 12.77
N ASP A 264 -77.26 -31.70 13.56
CA ASP A 264 -77.63 -33.01 13.04
C ASP A 264 -78.92 -32.87 12.21
N PRO A 265 -78.98 -33.34 10.95
CA PRO A 265 -80.21 -33.28 10.17
C PRO A 265 -81.35 -34.03 10.85
N ILE A 266 -81.09 -35.15 11.53
CA ILE A 266 -82.13 -35.95 12.19
C ILE A 266 -82.73 -35.19 13.38
N GLU A 267 -81.90 -34.49 14.17
CA GLU A 267 -82.40 -33.63 15.25
C GLU A 267 -83.23 -32.47 14.68
N ARG A 268 -82.78 -31.84 13.58
CA ARG A 268 -83.51 -30.75 12.93
C ARG A 268 -84.84 -31.21 12.35
N ASP A 269 -84.87 -32.31 11.61
CA ASP A 269 -86.10 -32.86 11.00
C ASP A 269 -87.12 -33.25 12.09
N ILE A 270 -86.63 -33.75 13.24
CA ILE A 270 -87.47 -33.99 14.42
C ILE A 270 -88.04 -32.68 14.99
N GLU A 271 -87.23 -31.63 15.12
CA GLU A 271 -87.68 -30.31 15.58
C GLU A 271 -88.68 -29.63 14.62
N THR A 272 -88.47 -29.72 13.31
CA THR A 272 -89.23 -28.94 12.31
C THR A 272 -90.40 -29.67 11.69
N GLU A 273 -90.39 -31.01 11.62
CA GLU A 273 -91.48 -31.80 11.04
C GLU A 273 -92.19 -32.64 12.09
N PHE A 274 -91.46 -33.47 12.85
CA PHE A 274 -92.08 -34.45 13.75
C PHE A 274 -92.74 -33.80 14.98
N LEU A 275 -92.07 -32.86 15.66
CA LEU A 275 -92.63 -32.22 16.85
C LEU A 275 -93.89 -31.38 16.53
N PRO A 276 -93.94 -30.55 15.47
CA PRO A 276 -95.17 -29.88 15.06
C PRO A 276 -96.29 -30.86 14.71
N TRP A 277 -96.02 -31.91 13.91
CA TRP A 277 -97.00 -32.94 13.57
C TRP A 277 -97.57 -33.64 14.81
N LEU A 278 -96.69 -34.05 15.74
CA LEU A 278 -97.08 -34.70 16.99
C LEU A 278 -97.93 -33.76 17.86
N MET A 279 -97.59 -32.47 17.94
CA MET A 279 -98.38 -31.48 18.67
C MET A 279 -99.77 -31.30 18.04
N THR A 280 -99.90 -31.29 16.71
CA THR A 280 -101.19 -31.22 16.02
C THR A 280 -102.06 -32.46 16.25
N GLU A 281 -101.53 -33.68 16.18
CA GLU A 281 -102.33 -34.89 16.50
C GLU A 281 -102.68 -34.95 18.00
N VAL A 282 -101.78 -34.52 18.89
CA VAL A 282 -102.10 -34.38 20.32
C VAL A 282 -103.25 -33.39 20.53
N GLU A 283 -103.21 -32.23 19.86
CA GLU A 283 -104.26 -31.22 19.87
C GLU A 283 -105.58 -31.77 19.34
N GLU A 284 -105.61 -32.44 18.18
CA GLU A 284 -106.85 -33.05 17.66
C GLU A 284 -107.39 -34.14 18.60
N THR A 285 -106.54 -34.98 19.23
CA THR A 285 -107.03 -35.91 20.26
C THR A 285 -107.55 -35.21 21.52
N LEU A 286 -107.12 -33.98 21.78
CA LEU A 286 -107.61 -33.16 22.89
C LEU A 286 -108.95 -32.52 22.52
N GLU A 287 -109.09 -31.98 21.31
CA GLU A 287 -110.35 -31.49 20.74
C GLU A 287 -111.41 -32.59 20.70
N ARG A 288 -111.09 -33.78 20.14
CA ARG A 288 -111.98 -34.96 20.15
C ARG A 288 -112.46 -35.28 21.58
N LYS A 289 -111.61 -35.14 22.61
CA LYS A 289 -111.98 -35.33 24.04
C LYS A 289 -112.80 -34.17 24.62
N VAL A 290 -112.53 -32.92 24.22
CA VAL A 290 -113.31 -31.74 24.62
C VAL A 290 -114.71 -31.79 24.01
N LEU A 291 -114.84 -32.12 22.72
CA LEU A 291 -116.10 -32.37 22.04
C LEU A 291 -116.86 -33.54 22.70
N GLY A 292 -116.19 -34.64 23.02
CA GLY A 292 -116.79 -35.74 23.79
C GLY A 292 -117.35 -35.30 25.15
N ARG A 293 -116.65 -34.39 25.85
CA ARG A 293 -117.12 -33.80 27.12
C ARG A 293 -118.27 -32.83 26.93
N THR A 294 -118.22 -31.90 25.97
CA THR A 294 -119.32 -30.93 25.75
C THR A 294 -120.59 -31.61 25.23
N VAL A 295 -120.46 -32.67 24.43
CA VAL A 295 -121.58 -33.54 24.04
C VAL A 295 -122.14 -34.28 25.26
N LEU A 296 -121.30 -34.83 26.14
CA LEU A 296 -121.75 -35.47 27.38
C LEU A 296 -122.45 -34.48 28.32
N ASP A 297 -121.90 -33.29 28.52
CA ASP A 297 -122.48 -32.23 29.36
C ASP A 297 -123.82 -31.72 28.79
N SER A 298 -123.96 -31.63 27.46
CA SER A 298 -125.25 -31.29 26.83
C SER A 298 -126.27 -32.44 26.93
N LEU A 299 -125.83 -33.70 26.87
CA LEU A 299 -126.67 -34.86 27.13
C LEU A 299 -127.15 -34.86 28.60
N ILE A 300 -126.26 -34.62 29.56
CA ILE A 300 -126.60 -34.49 30.99
C ILE A 300 -127.61 -33.34 31.18
N ARG A 301 -127.38 -32.18 30.56
CA ARG A 301 -128.30 -31.03 30.62
C ARG A 301 -129.68 -31.39 30.09
N THR A 302 -129.80 -31.97 28.90
CA THR A 302 -131.11 -32.35 28.33
C THR A 302 -131.81 -33.48 29.10
N VAL A 303 -131.07 -34.36 29.79
CA VAL A 303 -131.64 -35.36 30.70
C VAL A 303 -132.13 -34.72 32.01
N VAL A 304 -131.45 -33.70 32.53
CA VAL A 304 -131.89 -32.91 33.68
C VAL A 304 -133.12 -32.08 33.34
N GLU A 305 -133.14 -31.40 32.20
CA GLU A 305 -134.28 -30.65 31.67
C GLU A 305 -135.52 -31.55 31.52
N LYS A 306 -135.39 -32.71 30.85
CA LYS A 306 -136.49 -33.68 30.70
C LYS A 306 -136.98 -34.25 32.04
N ARG A 307 -136.12 -34.34 33.07
CA ARG A 307 -136.53 -34.72 34.43
C ARG A 307 -137.20 -33.57 35.18
N LEU A 308 -136.82 -32.32 34.94
CA LEU A 308 -137.48 -31.13 35.47
C LEU A 308 -138.89 -30.99 34.88
N ASP A 309 -139.03 -31.15 33.56
CA ASP A 309 -140.32 -31.18 32.85
C ASP A 309 -141.24 -32.29 33.35
N ALA A 310 -140.68 -33.48 33.65
CA ALA A 310 -141.42 -34.61 34.21
C ALA A 310 -141.82 -34.41 35.69
N PHE A 311 -141.17 -33.49 36.40
CA PHE A 311 -141.47 -33.15 37.79
C PHE A 311 -142.42 -31.94 37.91
N SER A 312 -142.62 -31.18 36.82
CA SER A 312 -143.52 -30.02 36.77
C SER A 312 -144.98 -30.44 36.50
N PRO A 313 -145.93 -30.19 37.43
CA PRO A 313 -147.32 -30.60 37.25
C PRO A 313 -148.04 -29.68 36.24
N LYS A 314 -148.40 -30.25 35.08
CA LYS A 314 -149.08 -29.53 33.99
C LYS A 314 -150.53 -29.12 34.35
N PRO A 315 -150.90 -27.82 34.27
CA PRO A 315 -152.30 -27.41 34.16
C PRO A 315 -152.88 -27.72 32.77
N GLN A 316 -154.20 -27.56 32.61
CA GLN A 316 -154.98 -28.13 31.51
C GLN A 316 -155.43 -27.11 30.45
N THR A 317 -155.41 -27.51 29.16
CA THR A 317 -156.14 -26.89 28.01
C THR A 317 -155.75 -25.42 27.67
N VAL A 318 -156.07 -24.82 26.52
CA VAL A 318 -157.03 -25.09 25.42
C VAL A 318 -156.35 -24.85 24.05
N ALA A 319 -156.86 -25.41 22.95
CA ALA A 319 -156.43 -25.08 21.57
C ALA A 319 -157.12 -23.80 21.04
N PRO A 320 -156.53 -23.14 20.03
CA PRO A 320 -157.26 -23.03 18.76
C PRO A 320 -156.38 -23.08 17.49
N ALA A 321 -157.05 -23.17 16.32
CA ALA A 321 -156.53 -22.79 15.00
C ALA A 321 -156.89 -21.28 14.74
N GLU A 322 -156.67 -20.60 13.61
CA GLU A 322 -156.47 -20.98 12.20
C GLU A 322 -155.47 -20.05 11.46
N GLU A 323 -154.81 -20.64 10.47
CA GLU A 323 -154.39 -20.13 9.14
C GLU A 323 -154.00 -18.66 8.86
N SER A 324 -152.80 -18.46 8.28
CA SER A 324 -152.65 -17.88 6.92
C SER A 324 -151.24 -18.09 6.31
N ARG A 325 -151.22 -18.39 5.00
CA ARG A 325 -150.08 -18.59 4.04
C ARG A 325 -150.64 -18.37 2.60
N PRO A 326 -149.87 -18.35 1.49
CA PRO A 326 -148.41 -18.48 1.30
C PRO A 326 -147.76 -17.07 1.20
N ALA A 327 -146.89 -16.60 0.30
CA ALA A 327 -146.21 -17.09 -0.93
C ALA A 327 -144.94 -16.18 -1.12
N ASP A 328 -143.73 -16.67 -1.45
CA ASP A 328 -143.18 -17.30 -2.67
C ASP A 328 -142.48 -16.31 -3.63
N ALA A 329 -141.62 -16.85 -4.51
CA ALA A 329 -140.68 -16.18 -5.44
C ALA A 329 -139.42 -15.59 -4.76
N LEU A 330 -138.18 -16.09 -5.00
CA LEU A 330 -137.38 -16.16 -6.25
C LEU A 330 -136.79 -14.76 -6.62
N GLN A 331 -135.54 -14.62 -7.10
CA GLN A 331 -134.65 -15.62 -7.71
C GLN A 331 -133.14 -15.26 -7.62
N GLU A 332 -132.30 -16.23 -8.02
CA GLU A 332 -131.00 -16.17 -8.76
C GLU A 332 -130.37 -14.82 -9.16
N ALA A 333 -129.08 -14.71 -9.54
CA ALA A 333 -127.84 -15.50 -9.45
C ALA A 333 -126.77 -14.72 -10.28
N SER A 334 -125.63 -15.34 -10.63
CA SER A 334 -124.62 -14.85 -11.61
C SER A 334 -123.86 -13.57 -11.24
N GLU A 335 -122.68 -13.28 -11.81
CA GLU A 335 -121.47 -14.10 -11.95
C GLU A 335 -120.27 -13.16 -12.24
N THR A 336 -119.05 -13.72 -12.29
CA THR A 336 -117.83 -13.20 -12.99
C THR A 336 -117.54 -11.69 -13.09
N ASP A 337 -116.35 -11.29 -12.61
CA ASP A 337 -115.32 -10.61 -13.42
C ASP A 337 -113.98 -10.65 -12.62
N THR A 338 -113.00 -11.48 -12.99
CA THR A 338 -111.87 -11.20 -13.92
C THR A 338 -110.86 -10.15 -13.44
N ALA A 339 -109.72 -10.61 -12.90
CA ALA A 339 -108.45 -9.87 -12.86
C ALA A 339 -107.26 -10.85 -12.70
N ASP A 340 -106.72 -11.28 -13.83
CA ASP A 340 -105.33 -11.68 -14.18
C ASP A 340 -104.39 -12.45 -13.21
N GLN A 341 -103.75 -13.46 -13.82
CA GLN A 341 -102.46 -14.05 -13.40
C GLN A 341 -101.31 -13.43 -14.28
N PRO A 342 -100.17 -14.10 -14.59
CA PRO A 342 -98.95 -14.02 -13.79
C PRO A 342 -97.72 -13.63 -14.68
N LEU A 343 -96.67 -14.47 -14.67
CA LEU A 343 -95.38 -14.39 -15.38
C LEU A 343 -94.35 -13.48 -14.68
N ALA A 344 -93.12 -13.90 -14.33
CA ALA A 344 -92.25 -15.00 -14.74
C ALA A 344 -91.56 -14.82 -16.10
N GLU A 345 -90.31 -14.36 -16.06
CA GLU A 345 -89.38 -14.38 -17.18
C GLU A 345 -88.24 -15.38 -16.91
N LYS A 346 -88.01 -16.27 -17.88
CA LYS A 346 -86.74 -16.98 -18.09
C LYS A 346 -86.19 -16.49 -19.43
N GLU A 347 -84.93 -16.11 -19.45
CA GLU A 347 -83.87 -16.53 -20.40
C GLU A 347 -82.63 -15.64 -20.11
N VAL A 348 -81.42 -16.18 -19.93
CA VAL A 348 -80.51 -16.74 -20.95
C VAL A 348 -80.12 -15.71 -22.01
N THR A 349 -79.00 -15.00 -21.78
CA THR A 349 -77.91 -14.96 -22.77
C THR A 349 -76.57 -14.50 -22.17
N ASP A 350 -75.52 -14.80 -22.93
CA ASP A 350 -74.10 -14.57 -22.72
C ASP A 350 -73.59 -13.11 -22.73
N GLN A 351 -72.53 -12.86 -21.93
CA GLN A 351 -71.36 -11.99 -22.24
C GLN A 351 -71.60 -10.46 -22.41
N PRO A 352 -70.57 -9.58 -22.57
CA PRO A 352 -69.12 -9.74 -22.31
C PRO A 352 -68.45 -8.61 -21.47
N PHE A 353 -67.28 -8.94 -20.88
CA PHE A 353 -65.99 -8.21 -20.94
C PHE A 353 -65.91 -6.65 -20.90
N ALA A 354 -65.50 -6.09 -19.75
CA ALA A 354 -64.85 -4.78 -19.55
C ALA A 354 -64.45 -4.66 -18.05
N GLU A 355 -63.31 -4.13 -17.59
CA GLU A 355 -62.04 -3.66 -18.19
C GLU A 355 -60.90 -3.96 -17.19
N GLU A 356 -59.73 -4.42 -17.65
CA GLU A 356 -58.42 -3.88 -17.25
C GLU A 356 -57.30 -4.49 -18.12
N GLN A 357 -56.29 -3.69 -18.49
CA GLN A 357 -55.25 -4.09 -19.44
C GLN A 357 -53.91 -4.44 -18.76
N PRO A 358 -53.39 -5.67 -18.91
CA PRO A 358 -51.96 -5.94 -18.78
C PRO A 358 -51.28 -5.70 -20.13
N SER A 359 -50.82 -4.48 -20.38
CA SER A 359 -49.99 -4.16 -21.56
C SER A 359 -48.50 -4.44 -21.31
N ASN A 360 -47.73 -4.55 -22.40
CA ASN A 360 -46.27 -4.65 -22.45
C ASN A 360 -45.63 -5.98 -21.99
N HIS A 361 -45.59 -6.93 -22.93
CA HIS A 361 -44.45 -7.84 -23.03
C HIS A 361 -43.12 -7.05 -23.00
N ILE A 362 -42.16 -7.50 -22.20
CA ILE A 362 -40.76 -7.06 -22.28
C ILE A 362 -39.96 -8.18 -22.96
N PRO A 363 -39.55 -8.04 -24.23
CA PRO A 363 -38.52 -8.90 -24.80
C PRO A 363 -37.16 -8.46 -24.26
N PHE A 364 -36.54 -9.27 -23.40
CA PHE A 364 -35.18 -9.03 -22.93
C PHE A 364 -34.19 -9.43 -24.05
N GLN A 365 -33.88 -8.50 -24.95
CA GLN A 365 -32.84 -8.71 -25.95
C GLN A 365 -31.46 -8.77 -25.28
N LEU A 366 -30.75 -9.86 -25.55
CA LEU A 366 -29.32 -9.98 -25.29
C LEU A 366 -28.58 -9.42 -26.51
N ASP A 367 -28.09 -8.19 -26.41
CA ASP A 367 -27.09 -7.68 -27.36
C ASP A 367 -25.73 -8.30 -26.99
N GLU A 368 -25.34 -9.31 -27.76
CA GLU A 368 -24.01 -9.90 -27.75
C GLU A 368 -23.33 -9.60 -29.11
N SER A 369 -22.00 -9.46 -29.07
CA SER A 369 -21.12 -9.02 -30.16
C SER A 369 -21.13 -7.51 -30.50
N ASP A 370 -20.07 -6.84 -30.06
CA ASP A 370 -19.25 -6.06 -30.99
C ASP A 370 -17.79 -6.51 -30.81
N GLN A 371 -17.07 -6.76 -31.91
CA GLN A 371 -15.69 -7.24 -31.93
C GLN A 371 -14.78 -6.22 -32.63
N ALA A 372 -13.47 -6.50 -32.61
CA ALA A 372 -12.39 -5.79 -33.31
C ALA A 372 -12.05 -4.38 -32.77
N GLY A 373 -10.90 -4.30 -32.08
CA GLY A 373 -10.32 -3.06 -31.59
C GLY A 373 -8.83 -3.12 -31.23
N THR A 374 -8.18 -4.29 -31.37
CA THR A 374 -6.74 -4.46 -31.17
C THR A 374 -5.97 -3.84 -32.34
N LYS A 375 -5.23 -2.77 -32.07
CA LYS A 375 -4.23 -2.22 -32.99
C LYS A 375 -2.84 -2.66 -32.54
N ASP A 376 -2.32 -3.66 -33.25
CA ASP A 376 -0.87 -3.86 -33.38
C ASP A 376 -0.30 -2.86 -34.41
N LEU A 377 1.03 -2.82 -34.54
CA LEU A 377 1.86 -1.78 -35.17
C LEU A 377 2.01 -0.52 -34.28
N GLU A 378 3.18 0.13 -34.24
CA GLU A 378 4.32 0.06 -35.17
C GLU A 378 5.64 -0.42 -34.53
N THR A 379 6.54 -0.90 -35.38
CA THR A 379 7.94 -1.23 -35.04
C THR A 379 8.89 -0.21 -35.67
N GLU A 380 9.80 0.36 -34.88
CA GLU A 380 11.12 0.84 -35.29
C GLU A 380 12.16 0.44 -34.22
#